data_AF-A0A847HZ64-F1
#
_entry.id   AF-A0A847HZ64-F1
#
_cell.length_a   1.000
_cell.length_b   1.000
_cell.length_c   1.000
_cell.angle_alpha   90.00
_cell.angle_beta   90.00
_cell.angle_gamma   90.00
#
_symmetry.space_group_name_H-M   'P 1'
#
loop_
_entity.id
_entity.type
_entity.pdbx_description
1 polymer ?
#
loop_
_entity_poly.entity_id
_entity_poly.type
_entity_poly.pdbx_seq_one_letter_code
_entity_poly.pdbx_strand_id
1 'polypeptide(L)' 'PAGGATVGHVALLHRHAAPLGVKAAGGIRDAASALAMIEAGAARLGLSAGVAVLRELRA' A
#
# COMPACT_ATOMS: atom_id res chain seq x y z
N PRO A 1 19.57 4.07 1.24
CA PRO A 1 18.12 4.27 1.06
C PRO A 1 17.33 3.51 2.13
N ALA A 2 16.51 4.18 2.94
CA ALA A 2 15.59 3.49 3.83
C ALA A 2 14.54 2.76 2.97
N GLY A 3 14.50 1.43 3.05
CA GLY A 3 13.57 0.60 2.30
C GLY A 3 12.11 0.94 2.61
N GLY A 4 11.21 0.67 1.66
CA GLY A 4 9.76 0.87 1.80
C GLY A 4 8.96 -0.37 1.41
N ALA A 5 7.64 -0.26 1.45
CA ALA A 5 6.77 -1.31 0.95
C ALA A 5 6.97 -1.47 -0.57
N THR A 6 7.08 -2.71 -1.02
CA THR A 6 7.05 -3.07 -2.44
C THR A 6 5.84 -3.97 -2.68
N VAL A 7 5.32 -3.96 -3.90
CA VAL A 7 4.22 -4.84 -4.33
C VAL A 7 4.55 -6.30 -4.02
N GLY A 8 5.80 -6.73 -4.29
CA GLY A 8 6.26 -8.08 -4.00
C GLY A 8 6.23 -8.43 -2.52
N HIS A 9 6.64 -7.52 -1.63
CA HIS A 9 6.56 -7.75 -0.18
C HIS A 9 5.11 -7.91 0.28
N VAL A 10 4.20 -7.06 -0.21
CA VAL A 10 2.79 -7.11 0.17
C VAL A 10 2.14 -8.41 -0.30
N ALA A 11 2.35 -8.79 -1.56
CA ALA A 11 1.78 -10.01 -2.13
C ALA A 11 2.29 -11.27 -1.42
N LEU A 12 3.58 -11.30 -1.08
CA LEU A 12 4.18 -12.40 -0.32
C LEU A 12 3.54 -12.53 1.06
N LEU A 13 3.44 -11.41 1.80
CA LEU A 13 2.82 -11.42 3.12
C LEU A 13 1.34 -11.80 3.06
N HIS A 14 0.60 -11.26 2.08
CA HIS A 14 -0.83 -11.52 1.93
C HIS A 14 -1.13 -13.01 1.76
N ARG A 15 -0.30 -13.72 1.00
CA ARG A 15 -0.40 -15.18 0.81
C ARG A 15 -0.36 -15.98 2.12
N HIS A 16 0.33 -15.47 3.15
CA HIS A 16 0.59 -16.22 4.38
C HIS A 16 -0.05 -15.61 5.63
N ALA A 17 -0.59 -14.38 5.55
CA ALA A 17 -1.02 -13.65 6.73
C ALA A 17 -2.36 -14.13 7.31
N ALA A 18 -3.17 -14.90 6.58
CA ALA A 18 -4.50 -15.31 7.02
C ALA A 18 -4.47 -15.94 8.43
N PRO A 19 -5.33 -15.47 9.37
CA PRO A 19 -6.49 -14.58 9.16
C PRO A 19 -6.19 -13.07 9.27
N LEU A 20 -4.93 -12.68 9.43
CA LEU A 20 -4.50 -11.28 9.60
C LEU A 20 -4.44 -10.53 8.26
N GLY A 21 -4.73 -9.23 8.30
CA GLY A 21 -4.57 -8.33 7.15
C GLY A 21 -3.16 -7.73 7.06
N VAL A 22 -2.72 -7.41 5.84
CA VAL A 22 -1.41 -6.78 5.58
C VAL A 22 -1.54 -5.25 5.56
N LYS A 23 -0.63 -4.54 6.26
CA LYS A 23 -0.47 -3.09 6.16
C LYS A 23 0.74 -2.74 5.29
N ALA A 24 0.53 -2.06 4.17
CA ALA A 24 1.61 -1.50 3.36
C ALA A 24 1.94 -0.06 3.83
N ALA A 25 3.21 0.25 4.08
CA ALA A 25 3.63 1.57 4.54
C ALA A 25 5.05 1.93 4.07
N GLY A 26 5.28 3.23 3.89
CA GLY A 26 6.56 3.79 3.45
C GLY A 26 6.71 3.82 1.93
N GLY A 27 6.95 5.02 1.38
CA GLY A 27 7.23 5.22 -0.06
C GLY A 27 6.00 5.38 -0.96
N ILE A 28 4.78 5.21 -0.45
CA ILE A 28 3.53 5.32 -1.21
C ILE A 28 3.06 6.79 -1.19
N ARG A 29 3.07 7.45 -2.34
CA ARG A 29 2.90 8.92 -2.43
C ARG A 29 1.86 9.40 -3.44
N ASP A 30 1.35 8.51 -4.29
CA ASP A 30 0.40 8.82 -5.37
C ASP A 30 -0.69 7.73 -5.44
N ALA A 31 -1.77 8.02 -6.17
CA ALA A 31 -2.90 7.12 -6.33
C ALA A 31 -2.51 5.78 -6.97
N ALA A 32 -1.64 5.81 -7.98
CA ALA A 32 -1.20 4.61 -8.68
C ALA A 32 -0.47 3.63 -7.74
N SER A 33 0.49 4.12 -6.95
CA SER A 33 1.20 3.31 -5.96
C SER A 33 0.29 2.84 -4.83
N ALA A 34 -0.69 3.64 -4.41
CA ALA A 34 -1.68 3.23 -3.41
C ALA A 34 -2.56 2.07 -3.91
N LEU A 35 -3.07 2.17 -5.14
CA LEU A 35 -3.88 1.13 -5.78
C LEU A 35 -3.10 -0.16 -5.97
N ALA A 36 -1.84 -0.08 -6.45
CA ALA A 36 -0.98 -1.24 -6.63
C ALA A 36 -0.76 -2.02 -5.32
N MET A 37 -0.69 -1.34 -4.16
CA MET A 37 -0.56 -2.01 -2.86
C MET A 37 -1.86 -2.70 -2.44
N ILE A 38 -3.02 -2.11 -2.74
CA ILE A 38 -4.33 -2.71 -2.49
C ILE A 38 -4.51 -3.97 -3.35
N GLU A 39 -4.19 -3.88 -4.64
CA GLU A 39 -4.22 -5.01 -5.58
C GLU A 39 -3.28 -6.15 -5.15
N ALA A 40 -2.13 -5.80 -4.56
CA ALA A 40 -1.21 -6.78 -3.99
C ALA A 40 -1.73 -7.48 -2.71
N GLY A 41 -2.87 -7.05 -2.16
CA GLY A 41 -3.50 -7.64 -0.98
C GLY A 41 -3.30 -6.87 0.33
N ALA A 42 -2.89 -5.60 0.27
CA ALA A 42 -2.88 -4.75 1.46
C ALA A 42 -4.32 -4.43 1.91
N ALA A 43 -4.64 -4.74 3.16
CA ALA A 43 -5.92 -4.38 3.79
C ALA A 43 -5.90 -2.98 4.42
N ARG A 44 -4.72 -2.38 4.57
CA ARG A 44 -4.53 -1.02 5.09
C ARG A 44 -3.29 -0.37 4.48
N LEU A 45 -3.36 0.94 4.23
CA LEU A 45 -2.22 1.75 3.80
C LEU A 45 -1.77 2.71 4.90
N GLY A 46 -0.46 2.86 5.08
CA GLY A 46 0.16 3.86 5.94
C GLY A 46 0.84 4.94 5.11
N LEU A 47 0.18 6.09 4.96
CA LEU A 47 0.57 7.16 4.04
C LEU A 47 0.70 8.50 4.79
N SER A 48 1.81 9.22 4.62
CA SER A 48 1.87 10.65 4.97
C SER A 48 1.24 11.54 3.91
N ALA A 49 1.21 11.08 2.64
CA ALA A 49 0.63 11.79 1.50
C ALA A 49 -0.88 11.52 1.29
N GLY A 50 -1.59 11.04 2.31
CA GLY A 50 -2.97 10.55 2.16
C GLY A 50 -3.95 11.56 1.54
N VAL A 51 -3.83 12.86 1.88
CA VAL A 51 -4.68 13.91 1.30
C VAL A 51 -4.48 14.06 -0.21
N ALA A 52 -3.23 14.01 -0.69
CA ALA A 52 -2.93 14.13 -2.11
C ALA A 52 -3.47 12.93 -2.90
N VAL A 53 -3.18 11.72 -2.41
CA VAL A 53 -3.70 10.46 -2.97
C VAL A 53 -5.23 10.46 -3.06
N LEU A 54 -5.91 10.90 -2.00
CA LEU A 54 -7.38 10.96 -2.00
C LEU A 54 -7.95 12.03 -2.94
N ARG A 55 -7.21 13.10 -3.24
CA ARG A 55 -7.61 14.09 -4.25
C ARG A 55 -7.46 13.54 -5.66
N GLU A 56 -6.34 12.88 -5.96
CA GLU A 56 -6.11 12.21 -7.25
C GLU A 56 -7.19 11.17 -7.56
N LEU A 57 -7.62 10.38 -6.57
CA LEU A 57 -8.68 9.38 -6.72
C LEU A 57 -10.09 9.97 -6.90
N ARG A 58 -10.27 11.27 -6.67
CA ARG A 58 -11.57 11.97 -6.76
C ARG A 58 -11.67 12.90 -7.97
N ALA A 59 -10.57 13.07 -8.70
CA ALA A 59 -10.51 13.81 -9.96
C ALA A 59 -11.06 12.95 -11.10
#